data_AF-S9TFR0-F1
#
_entry.id   AF-S9TFR0-F1
#
_cell.length_a   1.000
_cell.length_b   1.000
_cell.length_c   1.000
_cell.angle_alpha   90.00
_cell.angle_beta   90.00
_cell.angle_gamma   90.00
#
_symmetry.space_group_name_H-M   'P 1'
#
loop_
_entity.id
_entity.type
_entity.pdbx_description
1 polymer ?
#
loop_
_entity_poly.entity_id
_entity_poly.type
_entity_poly.pdbx_seq_one_letter_code
_entity_poly.pdbx_strand_id
1 'polypeptide(L)'
;MITVFAYYRRLFASRSALPDVIALQETHVWTPQDAADFQELGYSVAACYTRPDSRSRVGGGVVTLFRDATVSAVEYTPTAACPVPEFEQVMVWVRDKCTSPATYYGIVNCYWRPNCLASAQPVESVIEFYSQQGMDIVVGDMNARHLSWSSQHNSYAVGRGLLDSRRLRQ
;
A
#
# COMPACT_ATOMS: atom_id res chain seq x y z
N MET A 1 20.42 -17.79 -0.33
CA MET A 1 19.42 -16.81 0.14
C MET A 1 20.05 -15.43 -0.02
N ILE A 2 19.67 -14.69 -1.06
CA ILE A 2 20.04 -13.28 -1.16
C ILE A 2 19.14 -12.58 -0.14
N THR A 3 19.71 -11.93 0.87
CA THR A 3 18.92 -11.13 1.79
C THR A 3 18.22 -10.03 1.00
N VAL A 4 16.98 -9.71 1.37
CA VAL A 4 16.17 -8.65 0.73
C VAL A 4 17.02 -7.37 0.55
N PHE A 5 17.85 -7.06 1.54
CA PHE A 5 18.80 -5.96 1.49
C PHE A 5 19.86 -6.04 0.39
N ALA A 6 20.51 -7.20 0.17
CA ALA A 6 21.52 -7.34 -0.88
C ALA A 6 20.94 -7.15 -2.28
N TYR A 7 19.67 -7.54 -2.48
CA TYR A 7 18.93 -7.25 -3.71
C TYR A 7 18.68 -5.74 -3.87
N TYR A 8 18.18 -5.07 -2.84
CA TYR A 8 17.89 -3.63 -2.92
C TYR A 8 19.15 -2.76 -3.02
N ARG A 9 20.24 -3.08 -2.30
CA ARG A 9 21.54 -2.41 -2.49
C ARG A 9 22.00 -2.51 -3.94
N ARG A 10 21.88 -3.68 -4.57
CA ARG A 10 22.26 -3.87 -5.98
C ARG A 10 21.33 -3.10 -6.92
N LEU A 11 20.03 -3.13 -6.68
CA LEU A 11 19.03 -2.39 -7.45
C LEU A 11 19.33 -0.88 -7.41
N PHE A 12 19.66 -0.37 -6.22
CA PHE A 12 19.86 1.06 -5.97
C PHE A 12 21.27 1.57 -6.28
N ALA A 13 22.30 0.73 -6.18
CA ALA A 13 23.67 1.09 -6.57
C ALA A 13 23.80 1.50 -8.05
N SER A 14 22.83 1.09 -8.88
CA SER A 14 22.79 1.41 -10.31
C SER A 14 21.92 2.63 -10.67
N ARG A 15 21.21 3.22 -9.71
CA ARG A 15 20.24 4.30 -9.98
C ARG A 15 20.79 5.66 -9.54
N SER A 16 20.58 6.67 -10.38
CA SER A 16 20.91 8.07 -10.09
C SER A 16 19.98 8.71 -9.05
N ALA A 17 18.79 8.14 -8.82
CA ALA A 17 17.85 8.59 -7.81
C ALA A 17 17.23 7.41 -7.05
N LEU A 18 17.28 7.50 -5.73
CA LEU A 18 16.59 6.58 -4.82
C LEU A 18 15.11 6.99 -4.67
N PRO A 19 14.16 6.04 -4.55
CA PRO A 19 12.74 6.36 -4.37
C PRO A 19 12.47 7.02 -3.01
N ASP A 20 11.48 7.89 -2.93
CA ASP A 20 11.10 8.54 -1.67
C ASP A 20 10.29 7.62 -0.74
N VAL A 21 9.53 6.69 -1.33
CA VAL A 21 8.70 5.72 -0.62
C VAL A 21 8.92 4.32 -1.20
N ILE A 22 9.07 3.33 -0.32
CA ILE A 22 9.12 1.91 -0.69
C ILE A 22 7.98 1.19 0.03
N ALA A 23 7.14 0.51 -0.74
CA ALA A 23 6.08 -0.37 -0.24
C ALA A 23 6.48 -1.82 -0.50
N LEU A 24 6.70 -2.58 0.57
CA LEU A 24 7.04 -4.00 0.55
C LEU A 24 5.82 -4.83 0.95
N GLN A 25 5.60 -5.94 0.28
CA GLN A 25 4.59 -6.97 0.58
C GLN A 25 5.28 -8.31 0.84
N GLU A 26 4.54 -9.26 1.42
CA GLU A 26 5.04 -10.59 1.78
C GLU A 26 6.34 -10.52 2.60
N THR A 27 6.41 -9.56 3.52
CA THR A 27 7.62 -9.41 4.33
C THR A 27 7.82 -10.57 5.30
N HIS A 28 6.73 -11.30 5.63
CA HIS A 28 6.65 -12.45 6.53
C HIS A 28 7.18 -12.19 7.95
N VAL A 29 8.47 -11.88 8.06
CA VAL A 29 9.21 -11.52 9.26
C VAL A 29 10.01 -10.26 8.95
N TRP A 30 9.74 -9.19 9.69
CA TRP A 30 10.54 -7.96 9.66
C TRP A 30 11.44 -7.94 10.89
N THR A 31 12.76 -7.96 10.70
CA THR A 31 13.74 -7.99 11.80
C THR A 31 14.33 -6.60 12.07
N PRO A 32 14.90 -6.38 13.27
CA PRO A 32 15.67 -5.16 13.53
C PRO A 32 16.85 -4.97 12.58
N GLN A 33 17.45 -6.06 12.08
CA GLN A 33 18.53 -5.97 11.11
C GLN A 33 18.02 -5.43 9.76
N ASP A 34 16.84 -5.86 9.30
CA ASP A 34 16.25 -5.33 8.07
C ASP A 34 16.02 -3.82 8.18
N ALA A 35 15.56 -3.34 9.34
CA ALA A 35 15.40 -1.91 9.58
C ALA A 35 16.73 -1.16 9.56
N ALA A 36 17.77 -1.69 10.23
CA ALA A 36 19.10 -1.08 10.27
C ALA A 36 19.74 -0.99 8.87
N ASP A 37 19.58 -2.04 8.08
CA ASP A 37 20.04 -2.14 6.70
C ASP A 37 19.44 -1.02 5.83
N PHE A 38 18.11 -0.80 5.90
CA PHE A 38 17.47 0.30 5.17
C PHE A 38 17.82 1.69 5.72
N GLN A 39 18.12 1.80 7.01
CA GLN A 39 18.59 3.04 7.61
C GLN A 39 19.95 3.47 7.06
N GLU A 40 20.85 2.54 6.72
CA GLU A 40 22.11 2.87 6.01
C GLU A 40 21.87 3.56 4.66
N LEU A 41 20.72 3.31 4.04
CA LEU A 41 20.30 3.91 2.77
C LEU A 41 19.48 5.19 2.95
N GLY A 42 19.31 5.68 4.19
CA GLY A 42 18.55 6.88 4.52
C GLY A 42 17.03 6.67 4.60
N TYR A 43 16.58 5.44 4.83
CA TYR A 43 15.16 5.11 5.00
C TYR A 43 14.81 4.82 6.46
N SER A 44 13.63 5.27 6.88
CA SER A 44 13.00 4.86 8.13
C SER A 44 11.73 4.04 7.88
N VAL A 45 11.43 3.11 8.81
CA VAL A 45 10.18 2.36 8.80
C VAL A 45 9.04 3.26 9.23
N ALA A 46 8.10 3.50 8.31
CA ALA A 46 6.92 4.33 8.56
C ALA A 46 5.78 3.52 9.20
N ALA A 47 5.52 2.34 8.64
CA ALA A 47 4.53 1.41 9.16
C ALA A 47 4.97 -0.02 8.82
N CYS A 48 4.74 -0.93 9.76
CA CYS A 48 5.05 -2.34 9.60
C CYS A 48 3.91 -3.15 10.18
N TYR A 49 3.35 -4.02 9.36
CA TYR A 49 2.45 -5.08 9.79
C TYR A 49 3.07 -6.41 9.37
N THR A 50 3.27 -7.30 10.33
CA THR A 50 3.68 -8.68 10.06
C THR A 50 2.69 -9.60 10.74
N ARG A 51 2.25 -10.64 10.02
CA ARG A 51 1.37 -11.65 10.59
C ARG A 51 2.18 -12.93 10.73
N PRO A 52 2.63 -13.27 11.95
CA PRO A 52 3.18 -14.60 12.20
C PRO A 52 2.05 -15.61 12.07
N ASP A 53 2.05 -16.41 11.00
CA ASP A 53 1.16 -17.55 10.88
C ASP A 53 1.79 -18.74 11.62
N SER A 54 1.11 -19.25 12.64
CA SER A 54 1.56 -20.42 13.40
C SER A 54 1.35 -21.73 12.65
N ARG A 55 0.61 -21.73 11.53
CA ARG A 55 0.21 -22.94 10.79
C ARG A 55 0.80 -23.05 9.39
N SER A 56 1.21 -21.94 8.77
CA SER A 56 1.88 -21.94 7.47
C SER A 56 3.23 -21.26 7.57
N ARG A 57 4.25 -21.77 6.87
CA ARG A 57 5.57 -21.12 6.75
C ARG A 57 5.53 -19.84 5.89
N VAL A 58 4.35 -19.36 5.52
CA VAL A 58 4.12 -18.23 4.62
C VAL A 58 3.25 -17.24 5.39
N GLY A 59 3.87 -16.53 6.34
CA GLY A 59 3.22 -15.44 7.05
C GLY A 59 2.77 -14.33 6.10
N GLY A 60 1.93 -13.42 6.57
CA GLY A 60 1.60 -12.20 5.84
C GLY A 60 2.54 -11.05 6.19
N GLY A 61 2.44 -9.94 5.48
CA GLY A 61 3.08 -8.71 5.95
C GLY A 61 3.25 -7.63 4.90
N VAL A 62 3.16 -6.38 5.36
CA VAL A 62 3.42 -5.18 4.57
C VAL A 62 4.31 -4.22 5.36
N VAL A 63 5.29 -3.62 4.69
CA VAL A 63 6.18 -2.63 5.29
C VAL A 63 6.30 -1.43 4.36
N THR A 64 6.10 -0.25 4.92
CA THR A 64 6.26 1.02 4.22
C THR A 64 7.49 1.73 4.78
N LEU A 65 8.42 2.08 3.90
CA LEU A 65 9.67 2.78 4.23
C LEU A 65 9.66 4.15 3.56
N PHE A 66 10.19 5.15 4.26
CA PHE A 66 10.26 6.53 3.79
C PHE A 66 11.69 7.02 3.80
N ARG A 67 12.08 7.76 2.76
CA ARG A 67 13.36 8.47 2.74
C ARG A 67 13.25 9.72 3.60
N ASP A 68 13.92 9.73 4.74
CA ASP A 68 13.74 10.77 5.76
C ASP A 68 14.07 12.18 5.28
N ALA A 69 14.97 12.28 4.29
CA ALA A 69 15.36 13.54 3.67
C ALA A 69 14.21 14.23 2.92
N THR A 70 13.21 13.49 2.44
CA THR A 70 12.18 14.00 1.52
C THR A 70 10.77 13.85 2.04
N VAL A 71 10.49 12.79 2.79
CA VAL A 71 9.15 12.50 3.30
C VAL A 71 9.20 12.07 4.77
N SER A 72 8.07 12.16 5.47
CA SER A 72 7.91 11.62 6.81
C SER A 72 6.48 11.16 7.07
N ALA A 73 6.35 10.10 7.87
CA ALA A 73 5.05 9.65 8.37
C ALA A 73 4.52 10.66 9.40
N VAL A 74 3.23 10.97 9.31
CA VAL A 74 2.50 11.81 10.26
C VAL A 74 1.63 10.95 11.15
N GLU A 75 0.94 9.98 10.55
CA GLU A 75 0.02 9.07 11.21
C GLU A 75 -0.02 7.75 10.45
N TYR A 76 -0.31 6.64 11.13
CA TYR A 76 -0.57 5.37 10.48
C TYR A 76 -1.83 4.70 11.04
N THR A 77 -2.55 3.99 10.18
CA THR A 77 -3.70 3.16 10.55
C THR A 77 -3.35 1.69 10.31
N PRO A 78 -3.44 0.82 11.34
CA PRO A 78 -3.10 -0.59 11.21
C PRO A 78 -4.17 -1.38 10.45
N THR A 79 -3.77 -2.58 9.98
CA THR A 79 -4.61 -3.51 9.21
C THR A 79 -5.94 -3.86 9.88
N ALA A 80 -6.00 -3.88 11.23
CA ALA A 80 -7.20 -4.27 11.97
C ALA A 80 -8.42 -3.36 11.73
N ALA A 81 -8.21 -2.17 11.16
CA ALA A 81 -9.29 -1.27 10.75
C ALA A 81 -9.89 -1.61 9.37
N CYS A 82 -9.31 -2.56 8.63
CA CYS A 82 -9.80 -2.97 7.31
C CYS A 82 -11.16 -3.68 7.43
N PRO A 83 -12.16 -3.35 6.59
CA PRO A 83 -13.43 -4.06 6.56
C PRO A 83 -13.33 -5.51 6.02
N VAL A 84 -12.20 -5.86 5.41
CA VAL A 84 -11.93 -7.19 4.82
C VAL A 84 -10.73 -7.83 5.54
N PRO A 85 -10.94 -8.77 6.48
CA PRO A 85 -9.88 -9.36 7.31
C PRO A 85 -8.79 -10.11 6.52
N GLU A 86 -9.09 -10.53 5.30
CA GLU A 86 -8.16 -11.20 4.39
C GLU A 86 -7.17 -10.23 3.72
N PHE A 87 -7.43 -8.92 3.77
CA PHE A 87 -6.60 -7.91 3.12
C PHE A 87 -5.64 -7.31 4.15
N GLU A 88 -4.36 -7.51 3.90
CA GLU A 88 -3.29 -7.02 4.75
C GLU A 88 -2.90 -5.63 4.24
N GLN A 89 -2.85 -4.64 5.13
CA GLN A 89 -2.62 -3.26 4.70
C GLN A 89 -2.08 -2.37 5.82
N VAL A 90 -1.33 -1.35 5.44
CA VAL A 90 -1.03 -0.20 6.30
C VAL A 90 -1.38 1.06 5.53
N MET A 91 -2.08 1.97 6.20
CA MET A 91 -2.37 3.30 5.67
C MET A 91 -1.48 4.29 6.41
N VAL A 92 -0.85 5.20 5.69
CA VAL A 92 0.09 6.16 6.25
C VAL A 92 -0.18 7.54 5.67
N TRP A 93 -0.40 8.51 6.55
CA TRP A 93 -0.40 9.93 6.17
C TRP A 93 1.03 10.42 6.06
N VAL A 94 1.36 11.03 4.94
CA VAL A 94 2.71 11.45 4.58
C VAL A 94 2.76 12.96 4.48
N ARG A 95 3.84 13.53 5.01
CA ARG A 95 4.24 14.91 4.77
C ARG A 95 5.38 14.95 3.77
N ASP A 96 5.19 15.65 2.67
CA ASP A 96 6.23 16.03 1.71
C ASP A 96 7.01 17.22 2.25
N LYS A 97 8.33 17.08 2.36
CA LYS A 97 9.24 18.13 2.84
C LYS A 97 9.86 18.95 1.71
N CYS A 98 9.72 18.49 0.46
CA CYS A 98 10.33 19.10 -0.71
C CYS A 98 9.48 20.20 -1.34
N THR A 99 8.21 20.31 -0.95
CA THR A 99 7.29 21.36 -1.42
C THR A 99 7.15 22.50 -0.41
N SER A 100 6.90 23.72 -0.93
CA SER A 100 6.60 24.91 -0.12
C SER A 100 5.31 25.57 -0.62
N PRO A 101 4.23 25.60 0.18
CA PRO A 101 4.10 24.99 1.51
C PRO A 101 4.14 23.45 1.46
N ALA A 102 4.47 22.82 2.58
CA ALA A 102 4.52 21.36 2.71
C ALA A 102 3.17 20.73 2.31
N THR A 103 3.21 19.70 1.48
CA THR A 103 2.03 18.98 1.00
C THR A 103 1.82 17.70 1.81
N TYR A 104 0.57 17.30 1.96
CA TYR A 104 0.18 16.08 2.66
C TYR A 104 -0.60 15.16 1.73
N TYR A 105 -0.37 13.86 1.84
CA TYR A 105 -1.11 12.85 1.09
C TYR A 105 -1.12 11.52 1.83
N GLY A 106 -2.14 10.71 1.61
CA GLY A 106 -2.30 9.36 2.17
C GLY A 106 -1.75 8.29 1.23
N ILE A 107 -1.03 7.31 1.79
CA ILE A 107 -0.57 6.12 1.08
C ILE A 107 -1.13 4.87 1.74
N VAL A 108 -1.70 3.98 0.94
CA VAL A 108 -2.00 2.60 1.33
C VAL A 108 -0.96 1.67 0.73
N ASN A 109 -0.30 0.88 1.58
CA ASN A 109 0.44 -0.29 1.17
C ASN A 109 -0.39 -1.53 1.48
N CYS A 110 -0.78 -2.30 0.46
CA CYS A 110 -1.65 -3.47 0.63
C CYS A 110 -1.07 -4.77 0.04
N TYR A 111 -1.54 -5.88 0.60
CA TYR A 111 -1.35 -7.23 0.11
C TYR A 111 -2.69 -7.97 0.24
N TRP A 112 -3.30 -8.29 -0.90
CA TRP A 112 -4.54 -9.06 -0.94
C TRP A 112 -4.19 -10.52 -1.16
N ARG A 113 -4.76 -11.43 -0.37
CA ARG A 113 -4.45 -12.85 -0.49
C ARG A 113 -4.88 -13.42 -1.84
N PRO A 114 -4.17 -14.42 -2.37
CA PRO A 114 -4.63 -15.14 -3.56
C PRO A 114 -6.06 -15.66 -3.39
N ASN A 115 -6.85 -15.61 -4.46
CA ASN A 115 -8.25 -16.09 -4.52
C ASN A 115 -9.26 -15.36 -3.61
N CYS A 116 -8.91 -14.22 -3.01
CA CYS A 116 -9.85 -13.42 -2.22
C CYS A 116 -10.92 -12.69 -3.07
N LEU A 117 -10.80 -12.73 -4.39
CA LEU A 117 -11.60 -11.97 -5.36
C LEU A 117 -12.66 -12.84 -6.05
N ALA A 118 -13.26 -13.78 -5.32
CA ALA A 118 -14.39 -14.56 -5.83
C ALA A 118 -15.60 -13.66 -6.17
N SER A 119 -15.67 -12.45 -5.60
CA SER A 119 -16.66 -11.43 -5.91
C SER A 119 -16.05 -10.02 -5.88
N ALA A 120 -16.76 -9.07 -6.48
CA ALA A 120 -16.42 -7.64 -6.53
C ALA A 120 -16.52 -6.93 -5.17
N GLN A 121 -17.47 -7.35 -4.33
CA GLN A 121 -17.91 -6.64 -3.13
C GLN A 121 -16.78 -6.35 -2.10
N PRO A 122 -15.85 -7.28 -1.80
CA PRO A 122 -14.74 -7.00 -0.88
C PRO A 122 -13.82 -5.88 -1.40
N VAL A 123 -13.60 -5.81 -2.72
CA VAL A 123 -12.81 -4.75 -3.33
C VAL A 123 -13.54 -3.42 -3.24
N GLU A 124 -14.83 -3.37 -3.57
CA GLU A 124 -15.61 -2.15 -3.45
C GLU A 124 -15.59 -1.62 -2.01
N SER A 125 -15.75 -2.51 -1.04
CA SER A 125 -15.73 -2.17 0.39
C SER A 125 -14.37 -1.61 0.83
N VAL A 126 -13.26 -2.17 0.32
CA VAL A 126 -11.92 -1.67 0.68
C VAL A 126 -11.59 -0.34 -0.01
N ILE A 127 -12.01 -0.17 -1.27
CA ILE A 127 -11.82 1.08 -2.02
C ILE A 127 -12.66 2.21 -1.42
N GLU A 128 -13.92 1.92 -1.03
CA GLU A 128 -14.75 2.88 -0.31
C GLU A 128 -14.11 3.25 1.03
N PHE A 129 -13.60 2.26 1.78
CA PHE A 129 -12.88 2.51 3.01
C PHE A 129 -11.65 3.42 2.80
N TYR A 130 -10.78 3.14 1.80
CA TYR A 130 -9.64 4.01 1.50
C TYR A 130 -10.06 5.44 1.15
N SER A 131 -11.13 5.59 0.38
CA SER A 131 -11.67 6.89 0.02
C SER A 131 -12.20 7.64 1.25
N GLN A 132 -12.89 6.96 2.17
CA GLN A 132 -13.37 7.55 3.41
C GLN A 132 -12.23 7.97 4.34
N GLN A 133 -11.11 7.24 4.31
CA GLN A 133 -9.89 7.59 5.04
C GLN A 133 -9.05 8.68 4.35
N GLY A 134 -9.45 9.16 3.18
CA GLY A 134 -8.75 10.21 2.44
C GLY A 134 -7.41 9.75 1.85
N MET A 135 -7.28 8.48 1.46
CA MET A 135 -6.04 7.95 0.90
C MET A 135 -5.89 8.28 -0.60
N ASP A 136 -4.74 8.82 -0.99
CA ASP A 136 -4.49 9.30 -2.36
C ASP A 136 -3.82 8.24 -3.24
N ILE A 137 -2.89 7.47 -2.65
CA ILE A 137 -2.06 6.49 -3.38
C ILE A 137 -2.34 5.11 -2.81
N VAL A 138 -2.76 4.18 -3.65
CA VAL A 138 -2.88 2.76 -3.30
C VAL A 138 -1.82 1.98 -4.07
N VAL A 139 -0.91 1.33 -3.35
CA VAL A 139 0.17 0.52 -3.91
C VAL A 139 0.20 -0.83 -3.20
N GLY A 140 0.45 -1.89 -3.96
CA GLY A 140 0.47 -3.22 -3.37
C GLY A 140 0.26 -4.32 -4.38
N ASP A 141 0.37 -5.55 -3.88
CA ASP A 141 -0.05 -6.72 -4.62
C ASP A 141 -1.51 -7.02 -4.29
N MET A 142 -2.38 -6.69 -5.25
CA MET A 142 -3.82 -6.93 -5.15
C MET A 142 -4.19 -8.39 -5.48
N ASN A 143 -3.25 -9.21 -5.97
CA ASN A 143 -3.51 -10.57 -6.48
C ASN A 143 -4.76 -10.65 -7.38
N ALA A 144 -5.02 -9.56 -8.09
CA ALA A 144 -6.19 -9.34 -8.93
C ALA A 144 -5.76 -9.30 -10.39
N ARG A 145 -6.36 -10.13 -11.25
CA ARG A 145 -6.22 -9.91 -12.69
C ARG A 145 -7.02 -8.67 -13.05
N HIS A 146 -6.36 -7.68 -13.65
CA HIS A 146 -6.98 -6.44 -14.11
C HIS A 146 -8.29 -6.69 -14.89
N LEU A 147 -8.30 -7.69 -15.77
CA LEU A 147 -9.45 -8.03 -16.63
C LEU A 147 -10.65 -8.58 -15.86
N SER A 148 -10.47 -9.37 -14.79
CA SER A 148 -11.59 -9.95 -14.04
C SER A 148 -12.32 -8.90 -13.21
N TRP A 149 -11.60 -7.88 -12.74
CA TRP A 149 -12.20 -6.79 -11.98
C TRP A 149 -12.86 -5.76 -12.89
N SER A 150 -12.16 -5.29 -13.94
CA SER A 150 -12.71 -4.30 -14.88
C SER A 150 -13.93 -4.84 -15.64
N SER A 151 -13.96 -6.13 -16.00
CA SER A 151 -15.12 -6.73 -16.69
C SER A 151 -16.37 -6.81 -15.81
N GLN A 152 -16.20 -6.93 -14.49
CA GLN A 152 -17.31 -6.95 -13.52
C GLN A 152 -17.81 -5.54 -13.17
N HIS A 153 -16.98 -4.49 -13.35
CA HIS A 153 -17.29 -3.11 -12.91
C HIS A 153 -17.49 -2.10 -14.06
N ASN A 154 -17.32 -2.52 -15.32
CA ASN A 154 -17.68 -1.67 -16.48
C ASN A 154 -19.17 -1.26 -16.46
N SER A 155 -20.02 -2.00 -15.75
CA SER A 155 -21.43 -1.67 -15.51
C SER A 155 -21.64 -0.54 -14.49
N TYR A 156 -20.74 -0.42 -13.50
CA TYR A 156 -20.87 0.52 -12.37
C TYR A 156 -20.34 1.92 -12.69
N ALA A 157 -19.22 2.02 -13.43
CA ALA A 157 -18.64 3.30 -13.84
C ALA A 157 -19.51 4.04 -14.88
N VAL A 158 -20.14 3.30 -15.80
CA VAL A 158 -21.07 3.87 -16.79
C VAL A 158 -22.40 4.28 -16.13
N GLY A 159 -22.85 3.55 -15.10
CA GLY A 159 -24.10 3.82 -14.38
C GLY A 159 -24.08 5.11 -13.54
N ARG A 160 -23.02 5.39 -12.76
CA ARG A 160 -22.93 6.63 -11.97
C ARG A 160 -22.64 7.86 -12.84
N GLY A 161 -21.77 7.74 -13.85
CA GLY A 161 -21.48 8.84 -14.77
C GLY A 161 -22.71 9.33 -15.56
N LEU A 162 -23.64 8.43 -15.91
CA LEU A 162 -24.90 8.78 -16.58
C LEU A 162 -25.99 9.31 -15.63
N LEU A 163 -25.95 8.95 -14.35
CA LEU A 163 -26.92 9.43 -13.36
C LEU A 163 -26.54 10.81 -12.80
N ASP A 164 -25.26 11.08 -12.58
CA ASP A 164 -24.79 12.39 -12.09
C ASP A 164 -24.85 13.47 -13.17
N SER A 165 -24.62 13.13 -14.44
CA SER A 165 -24.73 14.08 -15.55
C SER A 165 -26.17 14.47 -15.93
N ARG A 166 -27.18 13.73 -15.43
CA ARG A 166 -28.60 14.10 -15.57
C ARG A 166 -29.09 15.03 -14.46
N ARG A 167 -28.45 15.04 -13.29
CA ARG A 167 -28.81 15.94 -12.18
C ARG A 167 -28.23 17.35 -12.32
N LEU A 168 -27.19 17.52 -13.15
CA LEU A 168 -26.59 18.82 -13.45
C LEU A 168 -27.27 19.56 -14.63
N ARG A 169 -28.41 19.06 -15.14
CA ARG A 169 -29.19 19.68 -16.24
C ARG A 169 -30.67 19.90 -15.92
N GLN A 170 -31.03 19.96 -14.64
CA GLN A 170 -32.33 20.46 -14.16
C GLN A 170 -32.10 21.64 -13.23
#